data_AF-A0A1B2DCY5-F1
#
_entry.id   AF-A0A1B2DCY5-F1
#
_cell.length_a   1.000
_cell.length_b   1.000
_cell.length_c   1.000
_cell.angle_alpha   90.00
_cell.angle_beta   90.00
_cell.angle_gamma   90.00
#
_symmetry.space_group_name_H-M   'P 1'
#
loop_
_entity.id
_entity.type
_entity.pdbx_description
1 polymer ?
#
loop_
_entity_poly.entity_id
_entity_poly.type
_entity_poly.pdbx_seq_one_letter_code
_entity_poly.pdbx_strand_id
1 'polypeptide(L)'
;MKFCTREWYELMQITSFLIYPETEEQWEEELAYYRSEGVDYLGMQRESLEEKKEHLLKYLPEPFHLYIHDGTFNTVYLPPELKEMAKEWKQD
;
A
#
# COMPACT_ATOMS: atom_id res chain seq x y z
N MET A 1 21.25 -3.66 -18.79
CA MET A 1 21.14 -2.96 -17.49
C MET A 1 19.96 -2.02 -17.59
N LYS A 2 18.88 -2.26 -16.83
CA LYS A 2 17.81 -1.24 -16.71
C LYS A 2 18.45 -0.06 -15.97
N PHE A 3 18.58 1.08 -16.63
CA PHE A 3 19.11 2.27 -16.00
C PHE A 3 18.16 2.64 -14.85
N CYS A 4 18.69 2.79 -13.63
CA CYS A 4 17.94 3.39 -12.54
C CYS A 4 17.64 4.85 -12.93
N THR A 5 16.52 5.08 -13.60
CA THR A 5 16.00 6.43 -13.78
C THR A 5 15.41 6.91 -12.46
N ARG A 6 15.36 8.23 -12.27
CA ARG A 6 14.69 8.83 -11.11
C ARG A 6 13.24 8.33 -10.98
N GLU A 7 12.54 8.24 -12.10
CA GLU A 7 11.17 7.72 -12.16
C GLU A 7 11.07 6.26 -11.71
N TRP A 8 12.01 5.40 -12.13
CA TRP A 8 12.05 4.02 -11.67
C TRP A 8 12.27 3.93 -10.15
N TYR A 9 13.13 4.78 -9.59
CA TYR A 9 13.34 4.83 -8.14
C TYR A 9 12.11 5.33 -7.37
N GLU A 10 11.40 6.33 -7.89
CA GLU A 10 10.15 6.82 -7.32
C GLU A 10 9.05 5.73 -7.36
N LEU A 11 8.95 4.96 -8.45
CA LEU A 11 8.05 3.81 -8.56
C LEU A 11 8.39 2.68 -7.58
N MET A 12 9.67 2.37 -7.39
CA MET A 12 10.08 1.32 -6.44
C MET A 12 9.76 1.67 -4.98
N GLN A 13 9.61 2.94 -4.64
CA GLN A 13 9.26 3.35 -3.27
C GLN A 13 7.78 3.15 -2.93
N ILE A 14 6.91 3.03 -3.92
CA ILE A 14 5.46 2.85 -3.70
C ILE A 14 5.02 1.38 -3.85
N THR A 15 5.86 0.51 -4.41
CA THR A 15 5.49 -0.90 -4.65
C THR A 15 5.29 -1.71 -3.37
N SER A 16 5.96 -1.30 -2.27
CA SER A 16 5.76 -1.88 -0.94
C SER A 16 4.36 -1.63 -0.39
N PHE A 17 3.73 -0.51 -0.77
CA PHE A 17 2.35 -0.20 -0.36
C PHE A 17 1.32 -1.08 -1.06
N LEU A 18 1.70 -1.70 -2.18
CA LEU A 18 0.81 -2.54 -2.98
C LEU A 18 0.92 -4.03 -2.60
N ILE A 19 1.47 -4.34 -1.42
CA ILE A 19 1.53 -5.70 -0.88
C ILE A 19 0.35 -5.84 0.07
N TYR A 20 -0.61 -6.67 -0.31
CA TYR A 20 -1.83 -6.88 0.47
C TYR A 20 -1.94 -8.34 0.92
N PRO A 21 -2.51 -8.59 2.10
CA PRO A 21 -2.86 -9.94 2.52
C PRO A 21 -3.88 -10.54 1.54
N GLU A 22 -3.74 -11.84 1.25
CA GLU A 22 -4.62 -12.55 0.31
C GLU A 22 -6.01 -12.78 0.91
N THR A 23 -6.07 -12.98 2.24
CA THR A 23 -7.33 -13.21 2.98
C THR A 23 -7.47 -12.28 4.17
N GLU A 24 -8.70 -12.13 4.67
CA GLU A 24 -8.98 -11.32 5.85
C GLU A 24 -8.36 -11.94 7.11
N GLU A 25 -8.29 -13.27 7.18
CA GLU A 25 -7.60 -13.97 8.26
C GLU A 25 -6.11 -13.61 8.32
N GLN A 26 -5.43 -13.58 7.17
CA GLN A 26 -4.01 -13.17 7.11
C GLN A 26 -3.82 -11.72 7.60
N TRP A 27 -4.75 -10.83 7.24
CA TRP A 27 -4.73 -9.45 7.71
C TRP A 27 -4.86 -9.37 9.24
N GLU A 28 -5.85 -10.06 9.80
CA GLU A 28 -6.07 -10.09 11.26
C GLU A 28 -4.90 -10.74 12.00
N GLU A 29 -4.29 -11.79 11.45
CA GLU A 29 -3.09 -12.43 11.99
C GLU A 29 -1.89 -11.46 12.03
N GLU A 30 -1.65 -10.71 10.96
CA GLU A 30 -0.61 -9.67 10.92
C GLU A 30 -0.87 -8.58 11.98
N LEU A 31 -2.11 -8.08 12.07
CA LEU A 31 -2.48 -7.09 13.08
C LEU A 31 -2.30 -7.62 14.50
N ALA A 32 -2.67 -8.88 14.74
CA ALA A 32 -2.51 -9.54 16.03
C ALA A 32 -1.03 -9.69 16.41
N TYR A 33 -0.17 -10.05 15.45
CA TYR A 33 1.27 -10.15 15.64
C TYR A 33 1.89 -8.80 16.04
N TYR A 34 1.62 -7.73 15.30
CA TYR A 34 2.15 -6.41 15.67
C TYR A 34 1.62 -5.94 17.01
N ARG A 35 0.34 -6.21 17.32
CA ARG A 35 -0.24 -5.91 18.63
C ARG A 35 0.44 -6.69 19.76
N SER A 36 0.81 -7.96 19.55
CA SER A 36 1.52 -8.74 20.58
C SER A 36 2.94 -8.23 20.83
N GLU A 37 3.57 -7.66 19.81
CA GLU A 37 4.87 -6.98 19.91
C GLU A 37 4.78 -5.55 20.48
N GLY A 38 3.57 -5.06 20.77
CA GLY A 38 3.33 -3.70 21.27
C GLY A 38 3.55 -2.61 20.22
N VAL A 39 3.47 -2.96 18.94
CA VAL A 39 3.69 -2.06 17.79
C VAL A 39 2.35 -1.53 17.26
N ASP A 40 2.22 -0.22 17.14
CA ASP A 40 1.07 0.41 16.46
C ASP A 40 1.25 0.38 14.94
N TYR A 41 1.03 -0.79 14.36
CA TYR A 41 1.18 -1.01 12.93
C TYR A 41 0.27 -0.10 12.10
N LEU A 42 -0.99 0.11 12.52
CA LEU A 42 -1.93 0.97 11.80
C LEU A 42 -1.53 2.43 11.87
N GLY A 43 -1.00 2.90 13.01
CA GLY A 43 -0.40 4.23 13.12
C GLY A 43 0.77 4.42 12.16
N MET A 44 1.71 3.45 12.13
CA MET A 44 2.84 3.47 11.19
C MET A 44 2.41 3.49 9.73
N GLN A 45 1.38 2.71 9.36
CA GLN A 45 0.82 2.71 8.01
C GLN A 45 0.19 4.06 7.64
N ARG A 46 -0.49 4.74 8.59
CA ARG A 46 -1.05 6.09 8.34
C ARG A 46 0.02 7.14 8.12
N GLU A 47 1.06 7.14 8.95
CA GLU A 47 2.20 8.05 8.78
C GLU A 47 2.88 7.82 7.43
N SER A 48 3.14 6.55 7.10
CA SER A 48 3.74 6.16 5.82
C SER A 48 2.88 6.58 4.62
N LEU A 49 1.56 6.43 4.72
CA LEU A 49 0.61 6.83 3.68
C LEU A 49 0.63 8.35 3.46
N GLU A 50 0.66 9.15 4.52
CA GLU A 50 0.72 10.61 4.40
C GLU A 50 2.08 11.07 3.82
N GLU A 51 3.20 10.48 4.26
CA GLU A 51 4.54 10.78 3.71
C GLU A 51 4.66 10.47 2.21
N LYS A 52 4.00 9.41 1.74
CA LYS A 52 4.07 8.97 0.34
C LYS A 52 2.87 9.38 -0.50
N LYS A 53 1.92 10.12 0.07
CA LYS A 53 0.65 10.51 -0.55
C LYS A 53 0.82 11.13 -1.93
N GLU A 54 1.69 12.12 -2.06
CA GLU A 54 1.93 12.80 -3.34
C GLU A 54 2.45 11.84 -4.43
N HIS A 55 3.36 10.93 -4.05
CA HIS A 55 3.87 9.92 -4.97
C HIS A 55 2.79 8.89 -5.34
N LEU A 56 2.01 8.43 -4.37
CA LEU A 56 0.92 7.49 -4.60
C LEU A 56 -0.13 8.08 -5.56
N LEU A 57 -0.54 9.34 -5.35
CA LEU A 57 -1.48 10.04 -6.24
C LEU A 57 -0.91 10.29 -7.63
N LYS A 58 0.40 10.51 -7.75
CA LYS A 58 1.08 10.73 -9.04
C LYS A 58 1.13 9.47 -9.90
N TYR A 59 1.32 8.30 -9.29
CA TYR A 59 1.64 7.06 -10.01
C TYR A 59 0.51 6.03 -10.04
N LEU A 60 -0.37 6.01 -9.04
CA LEU A 60 -1.50 5.10 -9.01
C LEU A 60 -2.70 5.68 -9.75
N PRO A 61 -3.53 4.85 -10.40
CA PRO A 61 -4.74 5.30 -11.07
C PRO A 61 -5.81 5.79 -10.08
N GLU A 62 -6.75 6.58 -10.59
CA GLU A 62 -7.82 7.26 -9.85
C GLU A 62 -8.62 6.38 -8.86
N PRO A 63 -8.91 5.09 -9.14
CA PRO A 63 -9.63 4.22 -8.18
C PRO A 63 -8.93 4.07 -6.83
N PHE A 64 -7.61 4.23 -6.77
CA PHE A 64 -6.84 4.21 -5.53
C PHE A 64 -6.87 5.56 -4.79
N HIS A 65 -7.12 6.66 -5.49
CA HIS A 65 -7.03 8.02 -4.92
C HIS A 65 -8.02 8.23 -3.79
N LEU A 66 -9.23 7.66 -3.90
CA LEU A 66 -10.23 7.71 -2.82
C LEU A 66 -9.66 7.16 -1.51
N TYR A 67 -9.06 5.97 -1.56
CA TYR A 67 -8.49 5.29 -0.39
C TYR A 67 -7.22 5.98 0.14
N ILE A 68 -6.47 6.65 -0.74
CA ILE A 68 -5.31 7.46 -0.36
C ILE A 68 -5.76 8.73 0.38
N HIS A 69 -6.82 9.39 -0.11
CA HIS A 69 -7.37 10.58 0.53
C HIS A 69 -8.07 10.28 1.85
N ASP A 70 -8.82 9.18 1.93
CA ASP A 70 -9.52 8.73 3.13
C ASP A 70 -8.57 8.11 4.18
N GLY A 71 -7.30 7.91 3.82
CA GLY A 71 -6.29 7.34 4.71
C GLY A 71 -6.44 5.84 4.94
N THR A 72 -7.30 5.16 4.16
CA THR A 72 -7.64 3.75 4.35
C THR A 72 -6.80 2.80 3.51
N PHE A 73 -6.02 3.31 2.55
CA PHE A 73 -5.28 2.54 1.55
C PHE A 73 -4.54 1.31 2.13
N ASN A 74 -3.86 1.47 3.27
CA ASN A 74 -3.11 0.39 3.94
C ASN A 74 -3.56 0.13 5.38
N THR A 75 -4.69 0.67 5.79
CA THR A 75 -5.15 0.57 7.18
C THR A 75 -6.40 -0.28 7.33
N VAL A 76 -6.93 -0.80 6.23
CA VAL A 76 -8.09 -1.69 6.20
C VAL A 76 -7.84 -2.84 5.24
N TYR A 77 -8.62 -3.91 5.41
CA TYR A 77 -8.69 -4.96 4.42
C TYR A 77 -9.36 -4.45 3.15
N LEU A 78 -8.58 -4.17 2.11
CA LEU A 78 -9.10 -3.63 0.85
C LEU A 78 -9.98 -4.65 0.09
N PRO A 79 -10.97 -4.18 -0.70
CA PRO A 79 -11.73 -5.01 -1.62
C PRO A 79 -10.84 -5.83 -2.57
N PRO A 80 -11.23 -7.07 -2.92
CA PRO A 80 -10.48 -7.92 -3.86
C PRO A 80 -10.20 -7.25 -5.21
N GLU A 81 -11.17 -6.48 -5.72
CA GLU A 81 -11.06 -5.76 -7.00
C GLU A 81 -9.86 -4.80 -7.03
N LEU A 82 -9.63 -4.04 -5.95
CA LEU A 82 -8.48 -3.14 -5.85
C LEU A 82 -7.16 -3.89 -5.70
N LYS A 83 -7.18 -5.05 -5.02
CA LYS A 83 -5.98 -5.89 -4.90
C LYS A 83 -5.58 -6.47 -6.25
N GLU A 84 -6.55 -6.92 -7.05
CA GLU A 84 -6.30 -7.39 -8.41
C GLU A 84 -5.78 -6.25 -9.30
N MET A 85 -6.39 -5.07 -9.25
CA MET A 85 -5.88 -3.89 -9.97
C MET A 85 -4.44 -3.54 -9.56
N ALA A 86 -4.09 -3.68 -8.28
CA ALA A 86 -2.74 -3.44 -7.80
C ALA A 86 -1.74 -4.51 -8.28
N LYS A 87 -2.19 -5.77 -8.41
CA LYS A 87 -1.39 -6.86 -8.99
C LYS A 87 -1.14 -6.62 -10.47
N GLU A 88 -2.16 -6.20 -11.23
CA GLU A 88 -2.03 -5.85 -12.65
C GLU A 88 -1.05 -4.68 -12.83
N TRP A 89 -1.17 -3.62 -12.02
CA TRP A 89 -0.26 -2.48 -12.07
C TRP A 89 1.20 -2.85 -11.79
N LYS A 90 1.46 -3.85 -10.93
CA LYS A 90 2.83 -4.34 -10.66
C LYS A 90 3.45 -5.13 -11.82
N GLN A 91 2.64 -5.67 -12.72
CA GLN A 91 3.09 -6.51 -13.82
C GLN A 91 3.38 -5.72 -15.11
N ASP A 92 2.92 -4.48 -15.19
CA ASP A 92 3.21 -3.49 -16.25
C ASP A 92 4.61 -2.86 -16.07
#